data_AF-A0A3D1BKI6-F1
#
_entry.id   AF-A0A3D1BKI6-F1
#
_cell.length_a   1.000
_cell.length_b   1.000
_cell.length_c   1.000
_cell.angle_alpha   90.00
_cell.angle_beta   90.00
_cell.angle_gamma   90.00
#
_symmetry.space_group_name_H-M   'P 1'
#
loop_
_entity.id
_entity.type
_entity.pdbx_description
1 polymer ?
#
loop_
_entity_poly.entity_id
_entity_poly.type
_entity_poly.pdbx_seq_one_letter_code
_entity_poly.pdbx_strand_id
1 'polypeptide(L)'
;MAEGLQMTFQQQVIATLLGSIAGFLFAIFIFYITENIKTKRIKKNLIKNLKREFEYNISLLQGWIDEIDKILRKITTDDRQIFSYFKYSYYQRLFTQESFHFGILYELYNNEDISTLSTILLHCDINGEQYINQKITQWNTVQIEQRKVLSTFEFEKETLQKYKKQLTELLGKL
;
A
#
# COMPACT_ATOMS: atom_id res chain seq x y z
N MET A 1 -11.13 -28.61 68.88
CA MET A 1 -12.30 -28.96 68.07
C MET A 1 -12.64 -27.74 67.24
N ALA A 2 -12.32 -27.76 65.96
CA ALA A 2 -12.71 -26.68 65.05
C ALA A 2 -14.10 -27.03 64.51
N GLU A 3 -15.13 -26.30 64.99
CA GLU A 3 -16.45 -26.32 64.36
C GLU A 3 -16.30 -25.76 62.95
N GLY A 4 -16.38 -26.65 61.95
CA GLY A 4 -16.46 -26.25 60.55
C GLY A 4 -17.77 -25.48 60.35
N LEU A 5 -17.66 -24.17 60.17
CA LEU A 5 -18.76 -23.31 59.72
C LEU A 5 -19.35 -23.88 58.41
N GLN A 6 -20.46 -24.63 58.52
CA GLN A 6 -21.22 -25.07 57.37
C GLN A 6 -21.92 -23.85 56.75
N MET A 7 -21.44 -23.42 55.58
CA MET A 7 -22.12 -22.39 54.79
C MET A 7 -23.54 -22.85 54.46
N THR A 8 -24.51 -21.95 54.63
CA THR A 8 -25.89 -22.23 54.24
C THR A 8 -25.99 -22.33 52.72
N PHE A 9 -26.95 -23.11 52.20
CA PHE A 9 -27.19 -23.27 50.76
C PHE A 9 -27.29 -21.92 50.03
N GLN A 10 -27.94 -20.93 50.65
CA GLN A 10 -28.04 -19.58 50.09
C GLN A 10 -26.68 -18.87 49.99
N GLN A 11 -25.80 -19.02 50.97
CA GLN A 11 -24.45 -18.45 50.92
C GLN A 11 -23.62 -19.10 49.79
N GLN A 12 -23.77 -20.42 49.58
CA GLN A 12 -23.10 -21.11 48.47
C GLN A 12 -23.59 -20.62 47.10
N VAL A 13 -24.91 -20.44 46.94
CA VAL A 13 -25.50 -19.92 45.69
C VAL A 13 -25.04 -18.48 45.41
N ILE A 14 -25.07 -17.61 46.43
CA ILE A 14 -24.63 -16.21 46.29
C ILE A 14 -23.12 -16.14 45.97
N ALA A 15 -22.29 -16.92 46.67
CA ALA A 15 -20.85 -16.96 46.42
C ALA A 15 -20.54 -17.45 44.99
N THR A 16 -21.28 -18.47 44.51
CA THR A 16 -21.13 -18.97 43.13
C THR A 16 -21.57 -17.93 42.10
N LEU A 17 -22.67 -17.22 42.35
CA LEU A 17 -23.15 -16.15 41.48
C LEU A 17 -22.15 -14.98 41.41
N LEU A 18 -21.65 -14.53 42.56
CA LEU A 18 -20.64 -13.47 42.64
C LEU A 18 -19.33 -13.89 41.96
N GLY A 19 -18.89 -15.14 42.18
CA GLY A 19 -17.72 -15.70 41.51
C GLY A 19 -17.89 -15.76 39.99
N SER A 20 -19.08 -16.12 39.51
CA SER A 20 -19.40 -16.18 38.08
C SER A 20 -19.43 -14.78 37.44
N ILE A 21 -20.03 -13.80 38.13
CA ILE A 21 -20.05 -12.40 37.67
C ILE A 21 -18.62 -11.83 37.65
N ALA A 22 -17.83 -12.06 38.70
CA ALA A 22 -16.44 -11.62 38.76
C ALA A 22 -15.59 -12.25 37.65
N GLY A 23 -15.75 -13.56 37.41
CA GLY A 23 -15.10 -14.27 36.32
C GLY A 23 -15.48 -13.73 34.93
N PHE A 24 -16.77 -13.42 34.72
CA PHE A 24 -17.25 -12.82 33.48
C PHE A 24 -16.67 -11.42 33.23
N LEU A 25 -16.70 -10.55 34.25
CA LEU A 25 -16.11 -9.20 34.14
C LEU A 25 -14.60 -9.27 33.89
N PHE A 26 -13.90 -10.21 34.54
CA PHE A 26 -12.49 -10.44 34.31
C PHE A 26 -12.20 -10.91 32.88
N ALA A 27 -13.03 -11.80 32.33
CA ALA A 27 -12.91 -12.23 30.94
C ALA A 27 -13.12 -11.08 29.95
N ILE A 28 -14.12 -10.21 30.18
CA ILE A 28 -14.32 -8.99 29.37
C ILE A 28 -13.09 -8.09 29.43
N PHE A 29 -12.54 -7.90 30.63
CA PHE A 29 -11.36 -7.06 30.83
C PHE A 29 -10.13 -7.61 30.08
N ILE A 30 -9.86 -8.91 30.17
CA ILE A 30 -8.78 -9.56 29.42
C ILE A 30 -9.02 -9.43 27.91
N PHE A 31 -10.25 -9.65 27.45
CA PHE A 31 -10.60 -9.52 26.04
C PHE A 31 -10.30 -8.12 25.52
N TYR A 32 -10.72 -7.08 26.25
CA TYR A 32 -10.46 -5.69 25.90
C TYR A 32 -8.96 -5.38 25.78
N ILE A 33 -8.14 -5.81 26.75
CA ILE A 33 -6.69 -5.64 26.70
C ILE A 33 -6.08 -6.36 25.50
N THR A 34 -6.49 -7.60 25.28
CA THR A 34 -5.97 -8.45 24.20
C THR A 34 -6.26 -7.82 22.84
N GLU A 35 -7.48 -7.33 22.62
CA GLU A 35 -7.86 -6.71 21.36
C GLU A 35 -7.11 -5.39 21.13
N ASN A 36 -6.93 -4.57 22.17
CA ASN A 36 -6.14 -3.35 22.07
C ASN A 36 -4.66 -3.62 21.69
N ILE A 37 -4.05 -4.64 22.30
CA ILE A 37 -2.67 -5.04 21.97
C ILE A 37 -2.58 -5.55 20.54
N LYS A 38 -3.55 -6.39 20.14
CA LYS A 38 -3.62 -6.94 18.78
C LYS A 38 -3.77 -5.84 17.73
N THR A 39 -4.66 -4.88 17.93
CA THR A 39 -4.85 -3.73 17.02
C THR A 39 -3.59 -2.90 16.89
N LYS A 40 -2.91 -2.58 18.01
CA LYS A 40 -1.63 -1.86 17.98
C LYS A 40 -0.56 -2.62 17.19
N ARG A 41 -0.49 -3.95 17.37
CA ARG A 41 0.46 -4.81 16.65
C ARG A 41 0.16 -4.89 15.16
N ILE A 42 -1.11 -5.02 14.78
CA ILE A 42 -1.56 -5.02 13.37
C ILE A 42 -1.18 -3.70 12.71
N LYS A 43 -1.54 -2.56 13.32
CA LYS A 43 -1.19 -1.23 12.81
C LYS A 43 0.31 -1.06 12.61
N LYS A 44 1.13 -1.44 13.60
CA LYS A 44 2.59 -1.40 13.51
C LYS A 44 3.14 -2.25 12.35
N ASN A 45 2.58 -3.45 12.16
CA ASN A 45 2.98 -4.33 11.07
C ASN A 45 2.56 -3.77 9.70
N LEU A 46 1.36 -3.21 9.59
CA LEU A 46 0.88 -2.57 8.37
C LEU A 46 1.76 -1.38 7.99
N ILE A 47 2.09 -0.48 8.92
CA ILE A 47 3.02 0.64 8.65
C ILE A 47 4.38 0.13 8.18
N LYS A 48 4.94 -0.90 8.83
CA LYS A 48 6.21 -1.51 8.41
C LYS A 48 6.14 -2.08 6.98
N ASN A 49 5.05 -2.74 6.64
CA ASN A 49 4.88 -3.34 5.32
C ASN A 49 4.57 -2.28 4.24
N LEU A 50 3.81 -1.25 4.58
CA LEU A 50 3.56 -0.09 3.74
C LEU A 50 4.88 0.63 3.40
N LYS A 51 5.76 0.80 4.38
CA LYS A 51 7.10 1.34 4.17
C LYS A 51 7.88 0.55 3.12
N ARG A 52 7.91 -0.78 3.26
CA ARG A 52 8.58 -1.68 2.30
C ARG A 52 7.93 -1.65 0.91
N GLU A 53 6.61 -1.57 0.85
CA GLU A 53 5.86 -1.43 -0.39
C GLU A 53 6.26 -0.13 -1.12
N PHE A 54 6.36 0.99 -0.39
CA PHE A 54 6.77 2.27 -0.96
C PHE A 54 8.23 2.22 -1.44
N GLU A 55 9.15 1.66 -0.66
CA GLU A 55 10.55 1.46 -1.06
C GLU A 55 10.66 0.63 -2.36
N TYR A 56 9.91 -0.47 -2.44
CA TYR A 56 9.85 -1.31 -3.62
C TYR A 56 9.30 -0.55 -4.84
N ASN A 57 8.18 0.15 -4.67
CA ASN A 57 7.56 0.91 -5.74
C ASN A 57 8.43 2.07 -6.23
N ILE A 58 9.16 2.76 -5.35
CA ILE A 58 10.16 3.77 -5.72
C ILE A 58 11.25 3.14 -6.62
N SER A 59 11.71 1.93 -6.28
CA SER A 59 12.68 1.21 -7.10
C SER A 59 12.11 0.80 -8.45
N LEU A 60 10.83 0.39 -8.52
CA LEU A 60 10.16 0.09 -9.79
C LEU A 60 10.04 1.33 -10.68
N LEU A 61 9.60 2.47 -10.12
CA LEU A 61 9.50 3.73 -10.83
C LEU A 61 10.86 4.15 -11.41
N GLN A 62 11.94 3.98 -10.63
CA GLN A 62 13.30 4.22 -11.14
C GLN A 62 13.65 3.30 -12.32
N GLY A 63 13.37 2.00 -12.22
CA GLY A 63 13.62 1.05 -13.30
C GLY A 63 12.87 1.39 -14.58
N TRP A 64 11.63 1.87 -14.48
CA TRP A 64 10.86 2.34 -15.63
C TRP A 64 11.42 3.63 -16.22
N ILE A 65 11.84 4.59 -15.41
CA ILE A 65 12.51 5.83 -15.87
C ILE A 65 13.76 5.47 -16.68
N ASP A 66 14.60 4.57 -16.17
CA ASP A 66 15.84 4.15 -16.84
C ASP A 66 15.55 3.44 -18.17
N GLU A 67 14.45 2.69 -18.26
CA GLU A 67 14.02 2.02 -19.49
C GLU A 67 13.48 3.02 -20.52
N ILE A 68 12.71 4.03 -20.08
CA ILE A 68 12.27 5.13 -20.94
C ILE A 68 13.49 5.86 -21.53
N ASP A 69 14.54 6.09 -20.75
CA ASP A 69 15.76 6.73 -21.25
C ASP A 69 16.47 5.93 -22.35
N LYS A 70 16.44 4.59 -22.29
CA LYS A 70 16.93 3.75 -23.39
C LYS A 70 16.05 3.86 -24.61
N ILE A 71 14.73 3.87 -24.42
CA ILE A 71 13.74 4.00 -25.49
C ILE A 71 13.87 5.34 -26.21
N LEU A 72 13.96 6.45 -25.47
CA LEU A 72 14.15 7.79 -26.03
C LEU A 72 15.38 7.85 -26.93
N ARG A 73 16.54 7.33 -26.47
CA ARG A 73 17.75 7.26 -27.29
C ARG A 73 17.54 6.50 -28.60
N LYS A 74 16.86 5.36 -28.55
CA LYS A 74 16.52 4.58 -29.75
C LYS A 74 15.60 5.35 -30.69
N ILE A 75 14.56 5.99 -30.17
CA ILE A 75 13.63 6.78 -30.98
C ILE A 75 14.38 7.94 -31.65
N THR A 76 15.29 8.64 -30.94
CA THR A 76 16.09 9.74 -31.51
C THR A 76 16.99 9.28 -32.66
N THR A 77 17.53 8.06 -32.60
CA THR A 77 18.33 7.47 -33.68
C THR A 77 17.49 6.76 -34.75
N ASP A 78 16.17 6.92 -34.71
CA ASP A 78 15.20 6.24 -35.59
C ASP A 78 15.29 4.69 -35.56
N ASP A 79 15.76 4.12 -34.44
CA ASP A 79 15.78 2.68 -34.22
C ASP A 79 14.37 2.17 -33.88
N ARG A 80 13.82 1.36 -34.79
CA ARG A 80 12.48 0.77 -34.71
C ARG A 80 12.42 -0.57 -33.99
N GLN A 81 13.53 -1.05 -33.43
CA GLN A 81 13.60 -2.34 -32.74
C GLN A 81 13.63 -2.15 -31.23
N ILE A 82 12.47 -1.83 -30.65
CA ILE A 82 12.28 -1.71 -29.20
C ILE A 82 11.58 -2.98 -28.69
N PHE A 83 12.29 -3.78 -27.91
CA PHE A 83 11.79 -5.03 -27.30
C PHE A 83 11.37 -4.86 -25.83
N SER A 84 11.46 -3.64 -25.30
CA SER A 84 11.09 -3.32 -23.94
C SER A 84 9.58 -3.46 -23.75
N TYR A 85 9.18 -3.98 -22.58
CA TYR A 85 7.78 -4.11 -22.20
C TYR A 85 7.60 -3.60 -20.77
N PHE A 86 6.79 -2.55 -20.61
CA PHE A 86 6.46 -2.00 -19.30
C PHE A 86 5.46 -2.89 -18.59
N LYS A 87 5.61 -3.03 -17.27
CA LYS A 87 4.73 -3.84 -16.42
C LYS A 87 4.20 -3.02 -15.27
N TYR A 88 3.38 -1.99 -15.54
CA TYR A 88 2.81 -1.15 -14.48
C TYR A 88 1.92 -1.94 -13.53
N SER A 89 1.34 -3.05 -13.99
CA SER A 89 0.63 -4.01 -13.14
C SER A 89 1.46 -4.58 -11.98
N TYR A 90 2.80 -4.50 -12.03
CA TYR A 90 3.68 -4.97 -10.94
C TYR A 90 3.78 -3.96 -9.78
N TYR A 91 3.23 -2.76 -9.94
CA TYR A 91 3.13 -1.79 -8.87
C TYR A 91 2.33 -2.37 -7.70
N GLN A 92 2.97 -2.49 -6.53
CA GLN A 92 2.37 -3.09 -5.36
C GLN A 92 1.42 -2.12 -4.68
N ARG A 93 0.23 -2.61 -4.32
CA ARG A 93 -0.84 -1.79 -3.73
C ARG A 93 -1.53 -2.45 -2.54
N LEU A 94 -1.10 -3.65 -2.14
CA LEU A 94 -1.79 -4.47 -1.14
C LEU A 94 -1.78 -3.78 0.22
N PHE A 95 -0.61 -3.38 0.71
CA PHE A 95 -0.51 -2.74 2.01
C PHE A 95 -1.03 -1.31 2.01
N THR A 96 -0.96 -0.63 0.86
CA THR A 96 -1.65 0.65 0.69
C THR A 96 -3.17 0.50 0.85
N GLN A 97 -3.79 -0.48 0.18
CA GLN A 97 -5.22 -0.75 0.28
C GLN A 97 -5.65 -1.16 1.68
N GLU A 98 -4.89 -2.07 2.32
CA GLU A 98 -5.15 -2.48 3.70
C GLU A 98 -5.01 -1.28 4.66
N SER A 99 -3.96 -0.47 4.52
CA SER A 99 -3.77 0.72 5.36
C SER A 99 -4.87 1.75 5.17
N PHE A 100 -5.44 1.86 3.96
CA PHE A 100 -6.62 2.68 3.71
C PHE A 100 -7.85 2.13 4.45
N HIS A 101 -8.10 0.82 4.33
CA HIS A 101 -9.23 0.15 4.98
C HIS A 101 -9.19 0.28 6.50
N PHE A 102 -8.01 0.14 7.11
CA PHE A 102 -7.80 0.29 8.56
C PHE A 102 -7.75 1.76 9.03
N GLY A 103 -7.92 2.74 8.13
CA GLY A 103 -7.88 4.17 8.45
C GLY A 103 -6.48 4.72 8.72
N ILE A 104 -5.43 3.91 8.59
CA ILE A 104 -4.04 4.27 8.91
C ILE A 104 -3.55 5.41 8.01
N LEU A 105 -3.90 5.39 6.72
CA LEU A 105 -3.48 6.45 5.81
C LEU A 105 -4.07 7.81 6.21
N TYR A 106 -5.31 7.86 6.70
CA TYR A 106 -5.95 9.09 7.15
C TYR A 106 -5.35 9.65 8.46
N GLU A 107 -4.71 8.80 9.26
CA GLU A 107 -4.01 9.24 10.45
C GLU A 107 -2.59 9.78 10.13
N LEU A 108 -1.97 9.28 9.05
CA LEU A 108 -0.59 9.61 8.67
C LEU A 108 -0.50 10.75 7.66
N TYR A 109 -1.52 10.90 6.82
CA TYR A 109 -1.48 11.77 5.64
C TYR A 109 -2.64 12.76 5.62
N ASN A 110 -2.37 13.93 5.03
CA ASN A 110 -3.43 14.89 4.75
C ASN A 110 -4.20 14.51 3.46
N ASN A 111 -5.27 15.23 3.15
CA ASN A 111 -6.10 14.94 1.98
C ASN A 111 -5.33 15.06 0.64
N GLU A 112 -4.34 15.96 0.56
CA GLU A 112 -3.53 16.17 -0.65
C GLU A 112 -2.57 15.00 -0.89
N ASP A 113 -1.95 14.49 0.18
CA ASP A 113 -1.11 13.29 0.18
C ASP A 113 -1.90 12.05 -0.28
N ILE A 114 -3.12 11.87 0.24
CA ILE A 114 -4.01 10.77 -0.15
C ILE A 114 -4.44 10.89 -1.61
N SER A 115 -4.78 12.11 -2.05
CA SER A 115 -5.10 12.36 -3.46
C SER A 115 -3.92 12.06 -4.37
N THR A 116 -2.72 12.47 -3.98
CA THR A 116 -1.47 12.19 -4.70
C THR A 116 -1.22 10.69 -4.84
N LEU A 117 -1.33 9.95 -3.73
CA LEU A 117 -1.16 8.50 -3.74
C LEU A 117 -2.19 7.82 -4.65
N SER A 118 -3.44 8.30 -4.62
CA SER A 118 -4.51 7.78 -5.49
C SER A 118 -4.20 8.00 -6.97
N THR A 119 -3.69 9.18 -7.35
CA THR A 119 -3.26 9.47 -8.72
C THR A 119 -2.14 8.53 -9.17
N ILE A 120 -1.14 8.28 -8.31
CA ILE A 120 -0.05 7.34 -8.63
C ILE A 120 -0.60 5.93 -8.88
N LEU A 121 -1.50 5.45 -8.02
CA LEU A 121 -2.11 4.11 -8.12
C LEU A 121 -2.96 3.92 -9.37
N LEU A 122 -3.66 4.97 -9.80
CA LEU A 122 -4.47 4.97 -11.02
C LEU A 122 -3.60 4.96 -12.27
N HIS A 123 -2.49 5.72 -12.27
CA HIS A 123 -1.57 5.74 -13.41
C HIS A 123 -0.80 4.42 -13.55
N CYS A 124 -0.33 3.87 -12.44
CA CYS A 124 0.43 2.62 -12.42
C CYS A 124 -0.50 1.40 -12.42
N ASP A 125 -1.36 1.30 -13.43
CA ASP A 125 -2.33 0.22 -13.60
C ASP A 125 -2.18 -0.50 -14.95
N ILE A 126 -3.09 -1.44 -15.23
CA ILE A 126 -3.09 -2.20 -16.48
C ILE A 126 -3.39 -1.32 -17.71
N ASN A 127 -4.16 -0.24 -17.55
CA ASN A 127 -4.51 0.65 -18.65
C ASN A 127 -3.30 1.50 -19.05
N GLY A 128 -2.57 2.03 -18.07
CA GLY A 128 -1.30 2.72 -18.29
C GLY A 128 -0.27 1.80 -18.95
N GLU A 129 -0.19 0.54 -18.49
CA GLU A 129 0.65 -0.49 -19.10
C GLU A 129 0.31 -0.71 -20.58
N GLN A 130 -0.97 -0.93 -20.88
CA GLN A 130 -1.44 -1.15 -22.25
C GLN A 130 -1.17 0.06 -23.13
N TYR A 131 -1.42 1.27 -22.63
CA TYR A 131 -1.19 2.51 -23.36
C TYR A 131 0.28 2.66 -23.79
N ILE A 132 1.22 2.55 -22.85
CA ILE A 132 2.65 2.72 -23.15
C ILE A 132 3.16 1.62 -24.08
N ASN A 133 2.81 0.36 -23.83
CA ASN A 133 3.23 -0.75 -24.69
C ASN A 133 2.61 -0.68 -26.09
N GLN A 134 1.40 -0.12 -26.23
CA GLN A 134 0.81 0.17 -27.53
C GLN A 134 1.62 1.23 -28.29
N LYS A 135 2.15 2.26 -27.60
CA LYS A 135 3.01 3.27 -28.24
C LYS A 135 4.32 2.68 -28.75
N ILE A 136 4.92 1.75 -28.02
CA ILE A 136 6.09 0.97 -28.50
C ILE A 136 5.74 0.19 -29.76
N THR A 137 4.60 -0.51 -29.74
CA THR A 137 4.14 -1.30 -30.89
C THR A 137 3.89 -0.41 -32.11
N GLN A 138 3.23 0.73 -31.94
CA GLN A 138 2.99 1.71 -33.00
C GLN A 138 4.30 2.27 -33.57
N TRP A 139 5.29 2.53 -32.72
CA TRP A 139 6.62 2.99 -33.15
C TRP A 139 7.33 1.93 -34.00
N ASN A 140 7.38 0.68 -33.52
CA ASN A 140 8.02 -0.43 -34.21
C ASN A 140 7.35 -0.77 -35.56
N THR A 141 6.04 -0.51 -35.69
CA THR A 141 5.24 -0.79 -36.90
C THR A 141 4.99 0.43 -37.79
N VAL A 142 5.67 1.56 -37.54
CA VAL A 142 5.60 2.78 -38.35
C VAL A 142 4.18 3.39 -38.40
N GLN A 143 3.38 3.19 -37.36
CA GLN A 143 2.01 3.71 -37.26
C GLN A 143 1.93 5.10 -36.60
N ILE A 144 3.06 5.65 -36.15
CA ILE A 144 3.12 6.91 -35.43
C ILE A 144 4.41 7.68 -35.78
N GLU A 145 4.27 9.00 -35.87
CA GLU A 145 5.39 9.92 -36.14
C GLU A 145 6.35 9.98 -34.95
N GLN A 146 7.65 10.07 -35.25
CA GLN A 146 8.73 10.17 -34.25
C GLN A 146 8.49 11.27 -33.22
N ARG A 147 8.11 12.47 -33.66
CA ARG A 147 7.84 13.61 -32.76
C ARG A 147 6.78 13.29 -31.71
N LYS A 148 5.70 12.59 -32.10
CA LYS A 148 4.60 12.22 -31.20
C LYS A 148 5.01 11.14 -30.20
N VAL A 149 5.82 10.17 -30.62
CA VAL A 149 6.36 9.15 -29.72
C VAL A 149 7.32 9.76 -28.71
N LEU A 150 8.26 10.59 -29.18
CA LEU A 150 9.19 11.31 -28.31
C LEU A 150 8.46 12.09 -27.23
N SER A 151 7.51 12.95 -27.60
CA SER A 151 6.76 13.75 -26.63
C SER A 151 5.96 12.89 -25.64
N THR A 152 5.47 11.72 -26.07
CA THR A 152 4.76 10.79 -25.18
C THR A 152 5.69 10.20 -24.13
N PHE A 153 6.87 9.72 -24.54
CA PHE A 153 7.85 9.14 -23.61
C PHE A 153 8.55 10.18 -22.74
N GLU A 154 8.76 11.40 -23.22
CA GLU A 154 9.24 12.53 -22.41
C GLU A 154 8.24 12.88 -21.31
N PHE A 155 6.96 13.03 -21.66
CA PHE A 155 5.90 13.28 -20.69
C PHE A 155 5.77 12.15 -19.67
N GLU A 156 5.82 10.90 -20.12
CA GLU A 156 5.77 9.73 -19.23
C GLU A 156 6.96 9.73 -18.26
N LYS A 157 8.17 10.02 -18.75
CA LYS A 157 9.36 10.13 -17.91
C LYS A 157 9.20 11.19 -16.83
N GLU A 158 8.77 12.40 -17.19
CA GLU A 158 8.54 13.50 -16.24
C GLU A 158 7.48 13.12 -15.20
N THR A 159 6.42 12.45 -15.65
CA THR A 159 5.34 11.96 -14.79
C THR A 159 5.86 10.93 -13.78
N LEU A 160 6.60 9.92 -14.22
CA LEU A 160 7.19 8.92 -13.31
C LEU A 160 8.22 9.52 -12.35
N GLN A 161 9.02 10.51 -12.80
CA GLN A 161 9.94 11.25 -11.93
C GLN A 161 9.20 12.02 -10.84
N LYS A 162 8.12 12.71 -11.20
CA LYS A 162 7.24 13.39 -10.25
C LYS A 162 6.66 12.41 -9.24
N TYR A 163 6.10 11.29 -9.69
CA TYR A 163 5.53 10.27 -8.81
C TYR A 163 6.56 9.64 -7.89
N LYS A 164 7.76 9.35 -8.39
CA LYS A 164 8.86 8.85 -7.56
C LYS A 164 9.20 9.84 -6.45
N LYS A 165 9.31 11.13 -6.77
CA LYS A 165 9.58 12.19 -5.80
C LYS A 165 8.48 12.26 -4.75
N GLN A 166 7.22 12.34 -5.18
CA GLN A 166 6.06 12.40 -4.29
C GLN A 166 5.97 11.17 -3.37
N LEU A 167 6.17 9.96 -3.91
CA LEU A 167 6.16 8.73 -3.12
C LEU A 167 7.31 8.69 -2.10
N THR A 168 8.48 9.26 -2.44
CA THR A 168 9.61 9.41 -1.52
C THR A 168 9.29 10.38 -0.39
N GLU A 169 8.59 11.48 -0.68
CA GLU A 169 8.12 12.43 0.33
C GLU A 169 7.09 11.79 1.27
N LEU A 170 6.15 11.01 0.73
CA LEU A 170 5.19 10.24 1.53
C LEU A 170 5.89 9.21 2.42
N LEU A 171 6.86 8.48 1.87
CA LEU A 171 7.70 7.55 2.64
C LEU A 171 8.40 8.23 3.82
N GLY A 172 8.82 9.49 3.68
CA GLY A 172 9.44 10.26 4.75
C GLY A 172 8.51 10.59 5.92
N LYS A 173 7.18 10.45 5.74
CA LYS A 173 6.16 10.67 6.77
C LYS A 173 5.76 9.38 7.52
N LEU A 174 6.24 8.21 7.07
CA LEU A 174 6.00 6.88 7.69
C LEU A 174 7.03 6.53 8.77
#